data_AF-A0A3P6TIE9-F1
#
_entry.id   AF-A0A3P6TIE9-F1
#
_cell.length_a   1.000
_cell.length_b   1.000
_cell.length_c   1.000
_cell.angle_alpha   90.00
_cell.angle_beta   90.00
_cell.angle_gamma   90.00
#
_symmetry.space_group_name_H-M   'P 1'
#
loop_
_entity.id
_entity.type
_entity.pdbx_description
1 polymer ?
#
loop_
_entity_poly.entity_id
_entity_poly.type
_entity_poly.pdbx_seq_one_letter_code
_entity_poly.pdbx_strand_id
1 'polypeptide(L)'
;MEHFEDSGPCVVLASPGMLQNGLSRELFEKWCTDAKNACIVAGYCVEGTPAKHILSEPEEFVAMNGDRLPMRLQVGYISFSAHTDFQQTLAFVKQLKPPHMILVHGEMHEMSRLKAGILRSFEEENMSIEIHNPRNTDTVRLQFQGVRKAKVVGSLAIKSNKVGDVVSGILIKRNFNYQIVDPKDLTGVHVVYFFQNVVSNFLFSVHGSIIISSFSTTVRVLFWKLAVALVQLESTK
;
A
#
# COMPACT_ATOMS: atom_id res chain seq x y z
N MET A 1 -37.81 -8.90 -4.77
CA MET A 1 -37.70 -10.19 -4.07
C MET A 1 -38.61 -11.29 -4.69
N GLU A 2 -39.01 -11.17 -5.96
CA GLU A 2 -40.16 -11.92 -6.54
C GLU A 2 -39.83 -13.35 -7.03
N HIS A 3 -38.64 -13.88 -6.73
CA HIS A 3 -38.15 -15.17 -7.25
C HIS A 3 -37.60 -16.10 -6.16
N PHE A 4 -37.86 -15.81 -4.89
CA PHE A 4 -37.41 -16.65 -3.77
C PHE A 4 -38.53 -16.79 -2.74
N GLU A 5 -38.95 -18.04 -2.50
CA GLU A 5 -39.83 -18.38 -1.37
C GLU A 5 -38.97 -18.70 -0.15
N ASP A 6 -39.16 -17.92 0.91
CA ASP A 6 -38.42 -18.05 2.18
C ASP A 6 -39.00 -19.20 3.02
N SER A 7 -38.82 -20.43 2.52
CA SER A 7 -39.39 -21.65 3.10
C SER A 7 -38.32 -22.66 3.51
N GLY A 8 -38.21 -22.91 4.82
CA GLY A 8 -37.23 -23.81 5.41
C GLY A 8 -35.80 -23.22 5.48
N PRO A 9 -34.82 -24.00 5.98
CA PRO A 9 -33.45 -23.52 6.15
C PRO A 9 -32.75 -23.26 4.80
N CYS A 10 -32.15 -22.08 4.65
CA CYS A 10 -31.36 -21.72 3.49
C CYS A 10 -30.07 -20.98 3.89
N VAL A 11 -29.14 -20.81 2.93
CA VAL A 11 -27.94 -19.97 3.08
C VAL A 11 -27.90 -19.01 1.91
N VAL A 12 -27.91 -17.70 2.19
CA VAL A 12 -27.91 -16.66 1.16
C VAL A 12 -26.66 -15.80 1.28
N LEU A 13 -25.81 -15.84 0.25
CA LEU A 13 -24.65 -14.97 0.12
C LEU A 13 -25.07 -13.68 -0.58
N ALA A 14 -25.24 -12.60 0.18
CA ALA A 14 -25.71 -11.32 -0.32
C ALA A 14 -24.66 -10.21 -0.20
N SER A 15 -24.69 -9.26 -1.14
CA SER A 15 -23.87 -8.05 -1.17
C SER A 15 -24.73 -6.79 -0.94
N PRO A 16 -24.14 -5.66 -0.49
CA PRO A 16 -22.75 -5.44 -0.06
C PRO A 16 -22.46 -5.97 1.36
N GLY A 17 -21.21 -6.34 1.60
CA GLY A 17 -20.81 -7.03 2.85
C GLY A 17 -20.79 -6.21 4.13
N MET A 18 -20.96 -4.89 4.04
CA MET A 18 -20.95 -3.99 5.21
C MET A 18 -22.36 -3.55 5.65
N LEU A 19 -23.42 -4.16 5.08
CA LEU A 19 -24.84 -3.94 5.42
C LEU A 19 -25.28 -2.46 5.35
N GLN A 20 -24.74 -1.72 4.38
CA GLN A 20 -25.03 -0.29 4.19
C GLN A 20 -26.37 -0.06 3.48
N ASN A 21 -26.70 -0.90 2.50
CA ASN A 21 -27.91 -0.86 1.66
C ASN A 21 -28.05 -2.19 0.90
N GLY A 22 -29.05 -2.31 0.02
CA GLY A 22 -29.18 -3.42 -0.93
C GLY A 22 -29.60 -4.75 -0.30
N LEU A 23 -29.50 -5.83 -1.08
CA LEU A 23 -30.08 -7.13 -0.73
C LEU A 23 -29.57 -7.72 0.58
N SER A 24 -28.28 -7.57 0.91
CA SER A 24 -27.75 -8.04 2.19
C SER A 24 -28.39 -7.34 3.38
N ARG A 25 -28.70 -6.05 3.22
CA ARG A 25 -29.32 -5.21 4.24
C ARG A 25 -30.82 -5.50 4.37
N GLU A 26 -31.53 -5.66 3.25
CA GLU A 26 -32.95 -6.05 3.22
C GLU A 26 -33.17 -7.43 3.87
N LEU A 27 -32.32 -8.41 3.55
CA LEU A 27 -32.36 -9.73 4.19
C LEU A 27 -32.05 -9.66 5.68
N PHE A 28 -31.04 -8.87 6.08
CA PHE A 28 -30.71 -8.70 7.49
C PHE A 28 -31.89 -8.13 8.29
N GLU A 29 -32.52 -7.06 7.82
CA GLU A 29 -33.69 -6.45 8.50
C GLU A 29 -34.88 -7.40 8.58
N LYS A 30 -35.11 -8.20 7.53
CA LYS A 30 -36.17 -9.23 7.54
C LYS A 30 -35.90 -10.32 8.57
N TRP A 31 -34.64 -10.71 8.75
CA TRP A 31 -34.25 -11.90 9.52
C TRP A 31 -33.76 -11.60 10.94
N CYS A 32 -33.45 -10.35 11.30
CA CYS A 32 -32.82 -10.04 12.59
C CYS A 32 -33.69 -10.25 13.83
N THR A 33 -35.01 -10.40 13.65
CA THR A 33 -35.99 -10.51 14.73
C THR A 33 -36.30 -11.95 15.17
N ASP A 34 -35.82 -12.97 14.46
CA ASP A 34 -35.89 -14.38 14.88
C ASP A 34 -34.56 -14.80 15.54
N ALA A 35 -34.62 -15.70 16.53
CA ALA A 35 -33.46 -16.22 17.25
C ALA A 35 -32.85 -17.49 16.61
N LYS A 36 -33.63 -18.22 15.79
CA LYS A 36 -33.15 -19.36 14.98
C LYS A 36 -32.19 -18.94 13.87
N ASN A 37 -32.02 -17.64 13.74
CA ASN A 37 -31.29 -16.96 12.71
C ASN A 37 -29.89 -16.58 13.25
N ALA A 38 -28.88 -16.60 12.38
CA ALA A 38 -27.55 -16.07 12.67
C ALA A 38 -26.97 -15.29 11.46
N CYS A 39 -25.91 -14.52 11.67
CA CYS A 39 -25.24 -13.72 10.66
C CYS A 39 -23.72 -13.72 10.87
N ILE A 40 -22.98 -14.56 10.12
CA ILE A 40 -21.50 -14.70 10.23
C ILE A 40 -20.70 -13.73 9.34
N VAL A 41 -20.32 -12.56 9.85
CA VAL A 41 -19.41 -11.61 9.18
C VAL A 41 -18.09 -12.31 8.76
N ALA A 42 -17.94 -12.57 7.47
CA ALA A 42 -16.82 -13.30 6.87
C ALA A 42 -15.49 -12.51 6.72
N GLY A 43 -15.32 -11.35 7.36
CA GLY A 43 -14.11 -10.52 7.25
C GLY A 43 -14.28 -9.05 7.63
N TYR A 44 -13.30 -8.20 7.31
CA TYR A 44 -13.15 -6.87 7.91
C TYR A 44 -14.29 -5.87 7.60
N CYS A 45 -15.02 -5.48 8.65
CA CYS A 45 -15.95 -4.34 8.65
C CYS A 45 -15.25 -3.04 9.07
N VAL A 46 -15.53 -1.96 8.35
CA VAL A 46 -15.01 -0.61 8.65
C VAL A 46 -15.84 0.02 9.78
N GLU A 47 -15.20 0.80 10.65
CA GLU A 47 -15.89 1.58 11.70
C GLU A 47 -16.98 2.48 11.13
N GLY A 48 -18.08 2.62 11.88
CA GLY A 48 -19.27 3.35 11.46
C GLY A 48 -20.15 2.64 10.42
N THR A 49 -19.81 1.42 9.97
CA THR A 49 -20.72 0.61 9.12
C THR A 49 -21.69 -0.22 9.95
N PRO A 50 -22.92 -0.49 9.47
CA PRO A 50 -23.87 -1.34 10.20
C PRO A 50 -23.34 -2.74 10.48
N ALA A 51 -22.58 -3.35 9.56
CA ALA A 51 -21.93 -4.64 9.80
C ALA A 51 -20.84 -4.61 10.89
N LYS A 52 -20.29 -3.43 11.23
CA LYS A 52 -19.42 -3.26 12.40
C LYS A 52 -20.21 -3.05 13.68
N HIS A 53 -21.36 -2.39 13.62
CA HIS A 53 -22.27 -2.20 14.75
C HIS A 53 -22.88 -3.53 15.24
N ILE A 54 -23.32 -4.43 14.36
CA ILE A 54 -23.91 -5.72 14.78
C ILE A 54 -22.91 -6.63 15.51
N LEU A 55 -21.61 -6.43 15.32
CA LEU A 55 -20.54 -7.18 16.01
C LEU A 55 -20.38 -6.79 17.48
N SER A 56 -21.05 -5.74 17.96
CA SER A 56 -21.15 -5.42 19.39
C SER A 56 -22.43 -5.95 20.04
N GLU A 57 -23.16 -6.85 19.35
CA GLU A 57 -24.39 -7.50 19.81
C GLU A 57 -25.42 -6.52 20.44
N PRO A 58 -25.83 -5.46 19.72
CA PRO A 58 -26.78 -4.47 20.23
C PRO A 58 -28.18 -5.08 20.38
N GLU A 59 -28.94 -4.70 21.41
CA GLU A 59 -30.32 -5.19 21.64
C GLU A 59 -31.32 -4.77 20.53
N GLU A 60 -31.05 -3.63 19.87
CA GLU A 60 -31.86 -3.09 18.78
C GLU A 60 -31.02 -2.72 17.56
N PHE A 61 -31.61 -2.84 16.38
CA PHE A 61 -31.05 -2.42 15.12
C PHE A 61 -31.95 -1.41 14.42
N VAL A 62 -31.40 -0.27 14.01
CA VAL A 62 -32.14 0.76 13.27
C VAL A 62 -32.19 0.40 11.80
N ALA A 63 -33.40 0.15 11.29
CA ALA A 63 -33.69 -0.20 9.91
C ALA A 63 -33.55 1.00 8.94
N MET A 64 -33.49 0.74 7.63
CA MET A 64 -33.33 1.77 6.59
C MET A 64 -34.51 2.76 6.53
N ASN A 65 -35.70 2.34 6.96
CA ASN A 65 -36.88 3.20 7.09
C ASN A 65 -36.92 4.00 8.41
N GLY A 66 -35.99 3.76 9.33
CA GLY A 66 -35.92 4.40 10.65
C GLY A 66 -36.50 3.59 11.80
N ASP A 67 -37.14 2.43 11.54
CA ASP A 67 -37.72 1.60 12.59
C ASP A 67 -36.65 0.94 13.47
N ARG A 68 -37.00 0.64 14.73
CA ARG A 68 -36.16 -0.12 15.66
C ARG A 68 -36.60 -1.57 15.66
N LEU A 69 -35.75 -2.45 15.15
CA LEU A 69 -35.98 -3.89 15.10
C LEU A 69 -35.26 -4.55 16.29
N PRO A 70 -35.92 -5.43 17.07
CA PRO A 70 -35.24 -6.19 18.12
C PRO A 70 -34.22 -7.13 17.49
N MET A 71 -33.00 -7.11 17.99
CA MET A 71 -31.91 -7.96 17.53
C MET A 71 -31.97 -9.27 18.31
N ARG A 72 -32.33 -10.36 17.62
CA ARG A 72 -32.43 -11.72 18.19
C ARG A 72 -31.55 -12.73 17.47
N LEU A 73 -31.15 -12.46 16.23
CA LEU A 73 -30.24 -13.35 15.51
C LEU A 73 -28.85 -13.39 16.16
N GLN A 74 -28.16 -14.52 16.05
CA GLN A 74 -26.79 -14.66 16.56
C GLN A 74 -25.79 -14.01 15.58
N VAL A 75 -24.81 -13.23 16.03
CA VAL A 75 -23.80 -12.65 15.11
C VAL A 75 -22.48 -13.39 15.25
N GLY A 76 -21.98 -13.96 14.16
CA GLY A 76 -20.66 -14.58 14.11
C GLY A 76 -19.64 -13.68 13.41
N TYR A 77 -18.35 -13.88 13.69
CA TYR A 77 -17.26 -13.30 12.92
C TYR A 77 -16.24 -14.38 12.56
N ILE A 78 -16.04 -14.64 11.26
CA ILE A 78 -15.04 -15.59 10.76
C ILE A 78 -14.21 -14.88 9.70
N SER A 79 -12.99 -14.47 10.02
CA SER A 79 -12.15 -13.71 9.10
C SER A 79 -11.61 -14.58 7.96
N PHE A 80 -12.26 -14.59 6.80
CA PHE A 80 -11.68 -15.10 5.54
C PHE A 80 -10.79 -14.05 4.85
N SER A 81 -10.07 -13.26 5.66
CA SER A 81 -9.15 -12.25 5.18
C SER A 81 -7.92 -12.89 4.52
N ALA A 82 -7.75 -12.71 3.22
CA ALA A 82 -6.50 -12.97 2.50
C ALA A 82 -5.40 -11.91 2.81
N HIS A 83 -5.33 -11.47 4.07
CA HIS A 83 -4.34 -10.55 4.60
C HIS A 83 -3.28 -11.33 5.38
N THR A 84 -2.04 -10.86 5.35
CA THR A 84 -0.94 -11.47 6.10
C THR A 84 -1.06 -11.22 7.60
N ASP A 85 -0.71 -12.21 8.41
CA ASP A 85 -0.60 -12.03 9.86
C ASP A 85 0.71 -11.29 10.25
N PHE A 86 0.89 -11.05 11.55
CA PHE A 86 2.10 -10.40 12.07
C PHE A 86 3.39 -11.17 11.77
N GLN A 87 3.40 -12.50 11.90
CA GLN A 87 4.58 -13.34 11.72
C GLN A 87 4.98 -13.41 10.24
N GLN A 88 4.01 -13.58 9.34
CA GLN A 88 4.20 -13.53 7.89
C GLN A 88 4.74 -12.16 7.45
N THR A 89 4.15 -11.07 7.96
CA THR A 89 4.60 -9.70 7.66
C THR A 89 6.00 -9.45 8.20
N LEU A 90 6.30 -9.87 9.43
CA LEU A 90 7.63 -9.73 10.04
C LEU A 90 8.69 -10.52 9.27
N ALA A 91 8.41 -11.78 8.91
CA ALA A 91 9.30 -12.62 8.12
C ALA A 91 9.62 -11.99 6.75
N PHE A 92 8.61 -11.47 6.05
CA PHE A 92 8.78 -10.77 4.78
C PHE A 92 9.67 -9.52 4.92
N VAL A 93 9.44 -8.70 5.95
CA VAL A 93 10.25 -7.49 6.20
C VAL A 93 11.69 -7.84 6.60
N LYS A 94 11.90 -8.88 7.42
CA LYS A 94 13.24 -9.42 7.76
C LYS A 94 13.97 -10.01 6.56
N GLN A 95 13.27 -10.60 5.60
CA GLN A 95 13.87 -11.12 4.37
C GLN A 95 14.34 -10.00 3.44
N LEU A 96 13.56 -8.92 3.31
CA LEU A 96 13.89 -7.79 2.42
C LEU A 96 14.89 -6.79 3.03
N LYS A 97 14.93 -6.67 4.36
CA LYS A 97 15.76 -5.70 5.11
C LYS A 97 15.69 -4.26 4.54
N PRO A 98 14.49 -3.70 4.31
CA PRO A 98 14.35 -2.38 3.70
C PRO A 98 14.85 -1.28 4.66
N PRO A 99 15.53 -0.23 4.17
CA PRO A 99 15.98 0.87 5.02
C PRO A 99 14.81 1.73 5.54
N HIS A 100 13.76 1.87 4.74
CA HIS A 100 12.52 2.58 5.11
C HIS A 100 11.30 1.72 4.82
N MET A 101 10.31 1.74 5.73
CA MET A 101 9.02 1.07 5.58
C MET A 101 7.89 2.07 5.83
N ILE A 102 6.86 2.07 5.01
CA ILE A 102 5.70 2.97 5.16
C ILE A 102 4.45 2.12 5.35
N LEU A 103 3.86 2.18 6.54
CA LEU A 103 2.60 1.51 6.87
C LEU A 103 1.42 2.32 6.37
N VAL A 104 0.50 1.64 5.67
CA VAL A 104 -0.74 2.18 5.12
C VAL A 104 -1.83 1.11 5.18
N HIS A 105 -3.09 1.50 4.94
CA HIS A 105 -4.23 0.58 4.77
C HIS A 105 -4.57 -0.32 5.99
N GLY A 106 -4.08 0.04 7.19
CA GLY A 106 -4.51 -0.53 8.46
C GLY A 106 -5.27 0.48 9.33
N GLU A 107 -5.80 0.01 10.45
CA GLU A 107 -6.34 0.85 11.52
C GLU A 107 -5.16 1.52 12.28
N MET A 108 -5.36 2.72 12.84
CA MET A 108 -4.31 3.56 13.42
C MET A 108 -3.58 2.88 14.60
N HIS A 109 -4.33 2.29 15.54
CA HIS A 109 -3.78 1.62 16.70
C HIS A 109 -3.07 0.31 16.30
N GLU A 110 -3.68 -0.52 15.45
CA GLU A 110 -3.08 -1.76 14.96
C GLU A 110 -1.83 -1.51 14.11
N MET A 111 -1.79 -0.48 13.26
CA MET A 111 -0.55 -0.06 12.57
C MET A 111 0.52 0.41 13.56
N SER A 112 0.15 1.07 14.65
CA SER A 112 1.09 1.52 15.68
C SER A 112 1.66 0.34 16.48
N ARG A 113 0.83 -0.69 16.76
CA ARG A 113 1.27 -1.96 17.38
C ARG A 113 2.18 -2.76 16.44
N LEU A 114 1.83 -2.86 15.16
CA LEU A 114 2.66 -3.50 14.12
C LEU A 114 4.04 -2.83 14.02
N LYS A 115 4.07 -1.49 13.97
CA LYS A 115 5.31 -0.70 13.97
C LYS A 115 6.19 -1.00 15.18
N ALA A 116 5.62 -0.98 16.39
CA ALA A 116 6.37 -1.25 17.62
C ALA A 116 6.91 -2.69 17.66
N GLY A 117 6.12 -3.68 17.20
CA GLY A 117 6.53 -5.08 17.13
C GLY A 117 7.67 -5.33 16.14
N ILE A 118 7.63 -4.70 14.96
CA ILE A 118 8.71 -4.81 13.96
C ILE A 118 9.99 -4.11 14.47
N LEU A 119 9.90 -2.88 15.00
CA LEU A 119 11.06 -2.15 15.54
C LEU A 119 11.79 -2.97 16.61
N ARG A 120 11.07 -3.44 17.62
CA ARG A 120 11.64 -4.29 18.68
C ARG A 120 12.36 -5.51 18.12
N SER A 121 11.76 -6.22 17.16
CA SER A 121 12.37 -7.45 16.61
C SER A 121 13.55 -7.17 15.68
N PHE A 122 13.69 -5.94 15.17
CA PHE A 122 14.88 -5.47 14.45
C PHE A 122 15.99 -5.06 15.41
N GLU A 123 15.66 -4.39 16.52
CA GLU A 123 16.60 -4.07 17.61
C GLU A 123 17.21 -5.35 18.22
N GLU A 124 16.39 -6.38 18.47
CA GLU A 124 16.83 -7.71 18.95
C GLU A 124 17.82 -8.41 18.00
N GLU A 125 17.83 -8.07 16.71
CA GLU A 125 18.75 -8.61 15.69
C GLU A 125 19.88 -7.64 15.28
N ASN A 126 20.06 -6.51 15.99
CA ASN A 126 20.99 -5.43 15.64
C ASN A 126 20.81 -4.89 14.19
N MET A 127 19.57 -4.89 13.70
CA MET A 127 19.20 -4.36 12.39
C MET A 127 18.49 -3.01 12.50
N SER A 128 18.77 -2.09 11.59
CA SER A 128 18.11 -0.78 11.53
C SER A 128 17.02 -0.75 10.45
N ILE A 129 15.90 -0.11 10.77
CA ILE A 129 14.78 0.14 9.86
C ILE A 129 14.04 1.42 10.30
N GLU A 130 13.76 2.32 9.37
CA GLU A 130 12.92 3.49 9.66
C GLU A 130 11.46 3.21 9.27
N ILE A 131 10.56 3.14 10.25
CA ILE A 131 9.14 2.83 10.00
C ILE A 131 8.28 4.09 10.14
N HIS A 132 7.60 4.46 9.06
CA HIS A 132 6.64 5.56 9.00
C HIS A 132 5.21 5.03 9.03
N ASN A 133 4.32 5.72 9.72
CA ASN A 133 2.87 5.45 9.76
C ASN A 133 2.10 6.77 9.53
N PRO A 134 2.21 7.37 8.33
CA PRO A 134 1.62 8.67 8.01
C PRO A 134 0.10 8.63 8.03
N ARG A 135 -0.52 9.73 8.47
CA ARG A 135 -1.96 9.97 8.33
C ARG A 135 -2.28 10.41 6.89
N ASN A 136 -3.56 10.42 6.54
CA ASN A 136 -4.01 11.09 5.33
C ASN A 136 -3.53 12.56 5.34
N THR A 137 -3.04 13.03 4.19
CA THR A 137 -2.39 14.33 3.94
C THR A 137 -0.97 14.54 4.52
N ASP A 138 -0.45 13.65 5.36
CA ASP A 138 0.95 13.71 5.79
C ASP A 138 1.91 13.44 4.60
N THR A 139 3.08 14.11 4.62
CA THR A 139 4.12 13.94 3.60
C THR A 139 5.36 13.28 4.18
N VAL A 140 5.60 12.01 3.82
CA VAL A 140 6.88 11.33 4.10
C VAL A 140 7.95 11.83 3.13
N ARG A 141 9.07 12.32 3.65
CA ARG A 141 10.21 12.82 2.86
C ARG A 141 11.40 11.89 3.05
N LEU A 142 11.79 11.19 1.98
CA LEU A 142 12.95 10.30 1.98
C LEU A 142 14.08 10.93 1.17
N GLN A 143 15.29 10.94 1.72
CA GLN A 143 16.48 11.47 1.05
C GLN A 143 17.32 10.35 0.47
N PHE A 144 17.49 10.35 -0.86
CA PHE A 144 18.29 9.35 -1.56
C PHE A 144 19.53 10.00 -2.16
N GLN A 145 20.71 9.69 -1.60
CA GLN A 145 21.98 10.15 -2.16
C GLN A 145 22.34 9.35 -3.42
N GLY A 146 21.72 9.71 -4.53
CA GLY A 146 21.99 9.13 -5.83
C GLY A 146 23.34 9.57 -6.40
N VAL A 147 24.22 8.60 -6.67
CA VAL A 147 25.37 8.76 -7.58
C VAL A 147 24.85 8.73 -9.01
N ARG A 148 24.74 9.89 -9.68
CA ARG A 148 24.40 9.94 -11.10
C ARG A 148 25.63 9.50 -11.88
N LYS A 149 25.50 8.44 -12.69
CA LYS A 149 26.56 7.98 -13.60
C LYS A 149 26.34 8.55 -15.00
N ALA A 150 27.31 9.28 -15.53
CA ALA A 150 27.33 9.71 -16.93
C ALA A 150 28.27 8.85 -17.76
N LYS A 151 27.78 8.30 -18.88
CA LYS A 151 28.57 7.50 -19.83
C LYS A 151 29.24 8.41 -20.86
N VAL A 152 30.55 8.32 -21.00
CA VAL A 152 31.24 8.94 -22.14
C VAL A 152 30.98 8.09 -23.39
N VAL A 153 30.65 8.73 -24.52
CA VAL A 153 30.29 8.07 -25.79
C VAL A 153 30.91 8.81 -26.98
N GLY A 154 31.02 8.12 -28.12
CA GLY A 154 31.57 8.69 -29.35
C GLY A 154 33.08 8.94 -29.29
N SER A 155 33.53 9.99 -29.96
CA SER A 155 34.95 10.36 -30.13
C SER A 155 35.66 10.64 -28.80
N LEU A 156 34.95 11.10 -27.77
CA LEU A 156 35.51 11.30 -26.42
C LEU A 156 35.87 9.98 -25.73
N ALA A 157 35.11 8.91 -25.95
CA ALA A 157 35.35 7.61 -25.32
C ALA A 157 36.63 6.92 -25.86
N ILE A 158 37.09 7.33 -27.06
CA ILE A 158 38.33 6.84 -27.65
C ILE A 158 39.55 7.58 -27.06
N LYS A 159 39.38 8.86 -26.72
CA LYS A 159 40.47 9.73 -26.23
C LYS A 159 40.72 9.60 -24.72
N SER A 160 39.65 9.54 -23.92
CA SER A 160 39.74 9.50 -22.45
C SER A 160 39.74 8.05 -21.98
N ASN A 161 40.88 7.57 -21.48
CA ASN A 161 41.05 6.16 -21.08
C ASN A 161 41.78 5.98 -19.73
N LYS A 162 42.23 7.05 -19.06
CA LYS A 162 42.91 6.98 -17.76
C LYS A 162 42.10 7.66 -16.67
N VAL A 163 42.17 7.09 -15.46
CA VAL A 163 41.60 7.69 -14.25
C VAL A 163 42.36 8.99 -13.97
N GLY A 164 41.66 10.12 -14.01
CA GLY A 164 42.25 11.45 -13.86
C GLY A 164 42.32 12.29 -15.15
N ASP A 165 42.00 11.71 -16.31
CA ASP A 165 41.86 12.47 -17.56
C ASP A 165 40.70 13.49 -17.44
N VAL A 166 40.94 14.75 -17.80
CA VAL A 166 39.90 15.78 -17.83
C VAL A 166 39.04 15.61 -19.08
N VAL A 167 37.78 15.20 -18.89
CA VAL A 167 36.80 15.06 -19.98
C VAL A 167 35.98 16.35 -20.12
N SER A 168 36.12 17.02 -21.26
CA SER A 168 35.27 18.14 -21.67
C SER A 168 34.37 17.73 -22.85
N GLY A 169 33.08 18.03 -22.77
CA GLY A 169 32.08 17.61 -23.75
C GLY A 169 30.68 18.12 -23.40
N ILE A 170 29.70 17.78 -24.23
CA ILE A 170 28.30 18.17 -24.00
C ILE A 170 27.59 17.07 -23.22
N LEU A 171 27.01 17.43 -22.07
CA LEU A 171 26.24 16.53 -21.22
C LEU A 171 24.78 16.43 -21.71
N ILE A 172 24.43 15.30 -22.32
CA ILE A 172 23.05 14.97 -22.69
C ILE A 172 22.38 14.25 -21.52
N LYS A 173 21.26 14.79 -21.03
CA LYS A 173 20.37 14.12 -20.08
C LYS A 173 19.15 13.54 -20.81
N ARG A 174 18.91 12.23 -20.67
CA ARG A 174 17.67 11.55 -21.11
C ARG A 174 17.07 10.83 -19.92
N ASN A 175 16.01 11.40 -19.34
CA ASN A 175 15.39 10.95 -18.09
C ASN A 175 16.43 10.88 -16.94
N PHE A 176 16.76 9.69 -16.46
CA PHE A 176 17.78 9.44 -15.43
C PHE A 176 19.16 9.07 -16.00
N ASN A 177 19.27 8.87 -17.32
CA ASN A 177 20.54 8.56 -17.98
C ASN A 177 21.27 9.84 -18.38
N TYR A 178 22.58 9.84 -18.15
CA TYR A 178 23.48 10.93 -18.52
C TYR A 178 24.52 10.40 -19.51
N GLN A 179 24.80 11.16 -20.55
CA GLN A 179 25.78 10.84 -21.60
C GLN A 179 26.65 12.07 -21.88
N ILE A 180 27.93 11.87 -22.14
CA ILE A 180 28.86 12.95 -22.53
C ILE A 180 29.38 12.65 -23.93
N VAL A 181 29.15 13.58 -24.86
CA VAL A 181 29.52 13.50 -26.29
C VAL A 181 30.53 14.58 -26.66
N ASP A 182 31.38 14.32 -27.66
CA ASP A 182 32.13 15.38 -28.34
C ASP A 182 31.11 16.26 -29.10
N PRO A 183 31.26 17.60 -29.13
CA PRO A 183 30.42 18.46 -29.97
C PRO A 183 30.38 18.04 -31.45
N LYS A 184 31.42 17.36 -31.95
CA LYS A 184 31.48 16.84 -33.33
C LYS A 184 30.58 15.62 -33.57
N ASP A 185 30.25 14.86 -32.52
CA ASP A 185 29.41 13.67 -32.60
C ASP A 185 27.90 14.01 -32.61
N LEU A 186 27.53 15.29 -32.45
CA LEU A 186 26.15 15.79 -32.45
C LEU A 186 25.63 16.06 -33.88
N THR A 187 25.41 15.00 -34.64
CA THR A 187 24.74 15.10 -35.95
C THR A 187 23.22 15.05 -35.80
N GLY A 188 22.54 16.17 -36.11
CA GLY A 188 21.08 16.19 -36.37
C GLY A 188 20.14 16.09 -35.17
N VAL A 189 20.60 16.27 -33.92
CA VAL A 189 19.73 16.24 -32.74
C VAL A 189 19.32 17.66 -32.32
N HIS A 190 18.01 17.94 -32.29
CA HIS A 190 17.46 19.13 -31.63
C HIS A 190 17.63 19.05 -30.10
N VAL A 191 18.83 19.37 -29.60
CA VAL A 191 19.13 19.43 -28.16
C VAL A 191 18.78 20.81 -27.64
N VAL A 192 17.77 20.89 -26.77
CA VAL A 192 17.48 22.10 -25.99
C VAL A 192 18.62 22.30 -24.98
N TYR A 193 19.39 23.37 -25.14
CA TYR A 193 20.55 23.66 -24.31
C TYR A 193 20.15 24.06 -22.89
N PHE A 194 20.78 23.43 -21.89
CA PHE A 194 21.10 24.07 -20.63
C PHE A 194 22.62 24.13 -20.52
N PHE A 195 23.20 25.30 -20.80
CA PHE A 195 24.61 25.55 -20.50
C PHE A 195 24.76 25.73 -18.98
N GLN A 196 25.42 24.78 -18.35
CA GLN A 196 25.94 24.95 -17.00
C GLN A 196 27.42 24.57 -17.03
N ASN A 197 28.30 25.53 -16.73
CA ASN A 197 29.73 25.29 -16.57
C ASN A 197 29.95 24.48 -15.28
N VAL A 198 29.84 23.16 -15.38
CA VAL A 198 30.10 22.24 -14.27
C VAL A 198 31.60 22.01 -14.15
N VAL A 199 32.28 22.96 -13.51
CA VAL A 199 33.64 22.76 -12.99
C VAL A 199 33.52 22.02 -11.67
N SER A 200 33.51 20.69 -11.72
CA SER A 200 33.60 19.85 -10.53
C SER A 200 34.69 18.80 -10.70
N ASN A 201 35.53 18.65 -9.67
CA ASN A 201 36.58 17.63 -9.62
C ASN A 201 35.94 16.24 -9.62
N PHE A 202 35.96 15.57 -10.77
CA PHE A 202 35.33 14.26 -10.95
C PHE A 202 36.29 13.12 -10.58
N LEU A 203 35.90 12.34 -9.56
CA LEU A 203 36.53 11.05 -9.27
C LEU A 203 35.99 10.00 -10.25
N PHE A 204 36.86 9.49 -11.11
CA PHE A 204 36.54 8.42 -12.06
C PHE A 204 36.54 7.05 -11.37
N SER A 205 35.57 6.21 -11.73
CA SER A 205 35.61 4.77 -11.47
C SER A 205 35.72 4.00 -12.79
N VAL A 206 36.28 2.79 -12.73
CA VAL A 206 37.06 2.09 -13.77
C VAL A 206 36.24 1.62 -15.01
N HIS A 207 35.05 2.15 -15.25
CA HIS A 207 34.13 1.77 -16.34
C HIS A 207 33.50 3.00 -17.03
N GLY A 208 34.30 4.01 -17.38
CA GLY A 208 33.87 5.16 -18.20
C GLY A 208 32.67 5.96 -17.67
N SER A 209 32.49 5.95 -16.34
CA SER A 209 31.30 6.47 -15.66
C SER A 209 31.67 7.62 -14.71
N ILE A 210 31.18 8.83 -15.00
CA ILE A 210 31.41 10.04 -14.20
C ILE A 210 30.32 10.22 -13.14
N ILE A 211 30.69 10.63 -11.92
CA ILE A 211 29.81 10.79 -10.75
C ILE A 211 29.32 12.23 -10.59
N ILE A 212 28.01 12.47 -10.57
CA ILE A 212 27.38 13.76 -10.19
C ILE A 212 26.41 13.53 -9.01
N SER A 213 26.41 14.38 -7.98
CA SER A 213 25.73 14.14 -6.71
C SER A 213 24.36 14.83 -6.53
N SER A 214 23.49 14.16 -5.76
CA SER A 214 22.27 14.66 -5.08
C SER A 214 20.97 14.89 -5.88
N PHE A 215 19.83 14.49 -5.28
CA PHE A 215 18.44 14.92 -5.55
C PHE A 215 17.50 14.46 -4.40
N SER A 216 16.24 14.91 -4.37
CA SER A 216 15.22 14.54 -3.37
C SER A 216 13.86 14.24 -4.03
N THR A 217 13.15 13.20 -3.59
CA THR A 217 11.92 12.70 -4.22
C THR A 217 10.78 12.58 -3.20
N THR A 218 9.53 12.78 -3.63
CA THR A 218 8.32 12.67 -2.79
C THR A 218 7.32 11.69 -3.41
N VAL A 219 6.66 10.88 -2.59
CA VAL A 219 5.67 9.86 -3.02
C VAL A 219 4.30 10.19 -2.40
N ARG A 220 3.21 9.91 -3.12
CA ARG A 220 1.81 10.02 -2.66
C ARG A 220 1.05 8.72 -2.98
N VAL A 221 0.09 8.33 -2.14
CA VAL A 221 -0.61 7.02 -2.19
C VAL A 221 -2.12 7.21 -2.01
N LEU A 222 -2.95 6.40 -2.70
CA LEU A 222 -4.42 6.36 -2.60
C LEU A 222 -4.92 4.90 -2.74
N PHE A 223 -6.00 4.50 -2.04
CA PHE A 223 -6.58 3.13 -2.08
C PHE A 223 -8.10 3.07 -1.79
N TRP A 224 -8.77 2.00 -2.22
CA TRP A 224 -10.22 1.70 -2.01
C TRP A 224 -10.44 0.20 -1.69
N LYS A 225 -11.61 -0.22 -1.15
CA LYS A 225 -11.81 -1.55 -0.46
C LYS A 225 -13.26 -2.08 -0.53
N LEU A 226 -13.46 -3.41 -0.56
CA LEU A 226 -14.71 -4.21 -0.42
C LEU A 226 -14.30 -5.73 -0.43
N ALA A 227 -15.06 -6.78 -0.08
CA ALA A 227 -16.40 -7.02 0.51
C ALA A 227 -16.40 -8.33 1.36
N VAL A 228 -17.52 -8.69 2.03
CA VAL A 228 -17.66 -9.77 3.05
C VAL A 228 -19.09 -10.40 3.02
N ALA A 229 -19.32 -11.62 3.52
CA ALA A 229 -20.64 -12.31 3.56
C ALA A 229 -21.15 -12.58 5.00
N LEU A 230 -22.41 -13.06 5.17
CA LEU A 230 -23.00 -13.55 6.44
C LEU A 230 -23.77 -14.89 6.32
N VAL A 231 -23.73 -15.74 7.35
CA VAL A 231 -24.33 -17.11 7.43
C VAL A 231 -25.16 -17.34 8.70
N GLN A 232 -26.10 -18.29 8.67
CA GLN A 232 -27.17 -18.57 9.64
C GLN A 232 -27.04 -20.02 10.19
N LEU A 233 -27.11 -20.26 11.51
CA LEU A 233 -26.96 -21.60 12.14
C LEU A 233 -27.82 -21.73 13.42
N GLU A 234 -28.41 -22.91 13.67
CA GLU A 234 -28.83 -23.30 15.02
C GLU A 234 -28.80 -24.83 15.27
N SER A 235 -28.95 -25.20 16.55
CA SER A 235 -28.49 -26.47 17.16
C SER A 235 -29.47 -27.64 17.06
N THR A 236 -28.93 -28.85 17.02
CA THR A 236 -29.71 -30.11 17.15
C THR A 236 -29.88 -30.53 18.61
N LYS A 237 -31.09 -30.26 19.14
CA LYS A 237 -31.74 -30.86 20.34
C LYS A 237 -31.01 -30.76 21.70
#